data_AF-A0A369PZL1-F1
#
_entry.id   AF-A0A369PZL1-F1
#
_cell.length_a   1.000
_cell.length_b   1.000
_cell.length_c   1.000
_cell.angle_alpha   90.00
_cell.angle_beta   90.00
_cell.angle_gamma   90.00
#
_symmetry.space_group_name_H-M   'P 1'
#
loop_
_entity.id
_entity.type
_entity.pdbx_description
1 polymer ?
#
loop_
_entity_poly.entity_id
_entity_poly.type
_entity_poly.pdbx_seq_one_letter_code
_entity_poly.pdbx_strand_id
1 'polypeptide(L)'
;MHSGISGAQKHVFEFYDGTFNFEVSPSFVLPVAQIPASVEVSKFYDEISLSDYHDLISSLKAYQEKHHLNDWIYYQLIRRTAEEISPKVQNYFRYTLYKWFLLSKCGYDARIAIGNEQIIFYVRNDEDISDIPFFMIDDQKYMCLNYHDYGKLFKQNIYIPIKIRMPEAKKSFSYKVTRMPEFKPESYESKEVEFSYKQKVYHFKLKVNEEVQTIFKNYPVVDYESYFNIPLSRETYSSLIPILKENVKRMDQKKGVDYLMRFTRYAFLYEDDGQNFGKEKRLSPEQTLLNEYSDCDDRAALFFYLVKEIYNLPMIALLYPTHLTMAVQFDKPVGNFILYQGKKYSFCEPTPQIQDLKIGQISNNLKNIKYEIVYAYEPLKK
;
A
#
# COMPACT_ATOMS: atom_id res chain seq x y z
N MET A 1 28.60 38.52 -24.64
CA MET A 1 27.44 38.59 -23.74
C MET A 1 26.21 38.15 -24.52
N HIS A 2 25.82 36.89 -24.37
CA HIS A 2 24.48 36.44 -24.74
C HIS A 2 23.86 35.87 -23.47
N SER A 3 23.22 36.75 -22.69
CA SER A 3 22.33 36.37 -21.62
C SER A 3 21.06 35.82 -22.26
N GLY A 4 21.08 34.54 -22.64
CA GLY A 4 19.86 33.79 -22.89
C GLY A 4 19.14 33.68 -21.56
N ILE A 5 18.07 34.45 -21.39
CA ILE A 5 17.12 34.23 -20.30
C ILE A 5 16.49 32.88 -20.60
N SER A 6 17.00 31.84 -19.96
CA SER A 6 16.40 30.52 -19.96
C SER A 6 14.96 30.67 -19.44
N GLY A 7 13.97 30.34 -20.26
CA GLY A 7 12.56 30.41 -19.87
C GLY A 7 12.23 29.36 -18.80
N ALA A 8 11.09 29.53 -18.12
CA ALA A 8 10.56 28.48 -17.25
C ALA A 8 10.37 27.17 -18.03
N GLN A 9 10.79 26.05 -17.42
CA GLN A 9 10.63 24.73 -18.00
C GLN A 9 9.25 24.20 -17.65
N LYS A 10 8.45 23.87 -18.66
CA LYS A 10 7.13 23.28 -18.50
C LYS A 10 7.24 21.77 -18.52
N HIS A 11 6.64 21.13 -17.54
CA HIS A 11 6.58 19.68 -17.43
C HIS A 11 5.12 19.24 -17.41
N VAL A 12 4.86 18.13 -18.09
CA VAL A 12 3.55 17.50 -18.15
C VAL A 12 3.74 15.99 -18.14
N PHE A 13 2.98 15.31 -17.29
CA PHE A 13 2.89 13.86 -17.32
C PHE A 13 1.50 13.39 -16.90
N GLU A 14 1.13 12.21 -17.39
CA GLU A 14 -0.07 11.51 -16.94
C GLU A 14 0.19 10.85 -15.59
N PHE A 15 -0.78 10.97 -14.69
CA PHE A 15 -0.75 10.36 -13.38
C PHE A 15 -2.13 9.76 -13.13
N TYR A 16 -2.24 8.45 -13.37
CA TYR A 16 -3.49 7.72 -13.40
C TYR A 16 -4.50 8.33 -14.39
N ASP A 17 -5.72 8.67 -13.98
CA ASP A 17 -6.73 9.32 -14.83
C ASP A 17 -6.52 10.82 -15.08
N GLY A 18 -5.55 11.44 -14.40
CA GLY A 18 -5.30 12.88 -14.48
C GLY A 18 -4.02 13.23 -15.23
N THR A 19 -3.88 14.52 -15.55
CA THR A 19 -2.63 15.10 -16.06
C THR A 19 -2.10 16.08 -15.04
N PHE A 20 -0.86 15.86 -14.58
CA PHE A 20 -0.16 16.81 -13.72
C PHE A 20 0.70 17.73 -14.58
N ASN A 21 0.47 19.03 -14.44
CA ASN A 21 1.20 20.07 -15.16
C ASN A 21 1.87 20.95 -14.12
N PHE A 22 3.14 21.28 -14.35
CA PHE A 22 3.85 22.22 -13.51
C PHE A 22 4.95 22.93 -14.30
N GLU A 23 5.37 24.08 -13.80
CA GLU A 23 6.48 24.84 -14.36
C GLU A 23 7.54 25.05 -13.27
N VAL A 24 8.81 24.95 -13.65
CA VAL A 24 9.93 25.28 -12.77
C VAL A 24 10.83 26.30 -13.43
N SER A 25 11.24 27.31 -12.66
CA SER A 25 12.25 28.26 -13.11
C SER A 25 13.61 27.57 -13.28
N PRO A 26 14.51 28.06 -14.16
CA PRO A 26 15.85 27.50 -14.26
C PRO A 26 16.64 27.55 -12.95
N SER A 27 16.36 28.54 -12.08
CA SER A 27 16.90 28.63 -10.73
C SER A 27 16.46 27.49 -9.80
N PHE A 28 15.40 26.77 -10.14
CA PHE A 28 14.98 25.57 -9.41
C PHE A 28 15.83 24.35 -9.78
N VAL A 29 16.49 24.34 -10.96
CA VAL A 29 17.27 23.19 -11.45
C VAL A 29 18.73 23.32 -11.00
N LEU A 30 19.01 22.84 -9.79
CA LEU A 30 20.33 22.99 -9.17
C LEU A 30 21.33 21.90 -9.59
N PRO A 31 22.61 22.25 -9.80
CA PRO A 31 23.70 21.26 -9.86
C PRO A 31 24.01 20.74 -8.45
N VAL A 32 24.17 19.43 -8.31
CA VAL A 32 24.58 18.78 -7.06
C VAL A 32 25.64 17.74 -7.40
N ALA A 33 26.61 17.53 -6.50
CA ALA A 33 27.58 16.46 -6.65
C ALA A 33 26.91 15.08 -6.80
N GLN A 34 27.64 14.10 -7.35
CA GLN A 34 27.14 12.73 -7.48
C GLN A 34 27.23 11.95 -6.16
N ILE A 35 28.24 12.25 -5.34
CA ILE A 35 28.50 11.57 -4.08
C ILE A 35 27.79 12.33 -2.95
N PRO A 36 26.91 11.66 -2.17
CA PRO A 36 26.25 12.28 -1.02
C PRO A 36 27.21 12.82 0.04
N ALA A 37 27.03 14.08 0.41
CA ALA A 37 27.80 14.75 1.47
C ALA A 37 26.92 15.78 2.22
N SER A 38 27.11 15.90 3.53
CA SER A 38 26.31 16.80 4.39
C SER A 38 26.40 18.28 3.97
N VAL A 39 27.56 18.71 3.46
CA VAL A 39 27.76 20.08 2.95
C VAL A 39 26.92 20.33 1.70
N GLU A 40 26.86 19.35 0.78
CA GLU A 40 26.05 19.44 -0.44
C GLU A 40 24.55 19.49 -0.13
N VAL A 41 24.10 18.76 0.90
CA VAL A 41 22.71 18.84 1.38
C VAL A 41 22.36 20.26 1.83
N SER A 42 23.24 20.86 2.65
CA SER A 42 23.00 22.20 3.21
C SER A 42 22.99 23.25 2.10
N LYS A 43 23.98 23.18 1.20
CA LYS A 43 24.06 24.04 0.01
C LYS A 43 22.81 23.92 -0.87
N PHE A 44 22.38 22.70 -1.18
CA PHE A 44 21.16 22.47 -1.96
C PHE A 44 19.95 23.12 -1.30
N TYR A 45 19.78 22.93 0.03
CA TYR A 45 18.65 23.51 0.76
C TYR A 45 18.67 25.04 0.74
N ASP A 46 19.82 25.67 0.96
CA ASP A 46 19.96 27.12 0.96
C ASP A 46 19.64 27.70 -0.43
N GLU A 47 20.15 27.08 -1.49
CA GLU A 47 19.91 27.51 -2.88
C GLU A 47 18.45 27.30 -3.32
N ILE A 48 17.88 26.12 -3.08
CA ILE A 48 16.52 25.80 -3.52
C ILE A 48 15.48 26.62 -2.73
N SER A 49 15.77 26.98 -1.48
CA SER A 49 14.87 27.80 -0.67
C SER A 49 14.76 29.25 -1.18
N LEU A 50 15.70 29.71 -2.01
CA LEU A 50 15.66 31.01 -2.68
C LEU A 50 15.00 30.95 -4.07
N SER A 51 14.72 29.74 -4.58
CA SER A 51 14.08 29.55 -5.88
C SER A 51 12.56 29.77 -5.83
N ASP A 52 11.93 29.90 -7.01
CA ASP A 52 10.49 30.04 -7.13
C ASP A 52 9.78 28.68 -7.12
N TYR A 53 9.63 28.09 -5.93
CA TYR A 53 9.05 26.75 -5.74
C TYR A 53 7.57 26.75 -5.34
N HIS A 54 7.02 27.90 -4.96
CA HIS A 54 5.71 28.00 -4.32
C HIS A 54 4.57 27.54 -5.24
N ASP A 55 4.66 27.85 -6.54
CA ASP A 55 3.67 27.43 -7.53
C ASP A 55 3.66 25.91 -7.72
N LEU A 56 4.84 25.27 -7.73
CA LEU A 56 4.94 23.81 -7.78
C LEU A 56 4.31 23.16 -6.54
N ILE A 57 4.61 23.67 -5.34
CA ILE A 57 4.02 23.15 -4.10
C ILE A 57 2.51 23.34 -4.08
N SER A 58 2.02 24.49 -4.56
CA SER A 58 0.58 24.76 -4.68
C SER A 58 -0.08 23.81 -5.67
N SER A 59 0.57 23.53 -6.79
CA SER A 59 0.07 22.60 -7.81
C SER A 59 0.01 21.16 -7.30
N LEU A 60 1.05 20.70 -6.58
CA LEU A 60 1.08 19.38 -5.94
C LEU A 60 -0.06 19.23 -4.92
N LYS A 61 -0.25 20.21 -4.03
CA LYS A 61 -1.33 20.20 -3.03
C LYS A 61 -2.72 20.25 -3.68
N ALA A 62 -2.90 21.12 -4.67
CA ALA A 62 -4.17 21.21 -5.41
C ALA A 62 -4.51 19.89 -6.11
N TYR A 63 -3.51 19.20 -6.67
CA TYR A 63 -3.71 17.88 -7.27
C TYR A 63 -4.06 16.82 -6.21
N GLN A 64 -3.36 16.81 -5.07
CA GLN A 64 -3.67 15.93 -3.94
C GLN A 64 -5.13 16.09 -3.49
N GLU A 65 -5.57 17.32 -3.30
CA GLU A 65 -6.93 17.65 -2.85
C GLU A 65 -7.97 17.26 -3.89
N LYS A 66 -7.76 17.65 -5.16
CA LYS A 66 -8.69 17.36 -6.27
C LYS A 66 -8.91 15.87 -6.49
N HIS A 67 -7.83 15.07 -6.44
CA HIS A 67 -7.90 13.63 -6.67
C HIS A 67 -8.03 12.82 -5.36
N HIS A 68 -8.13 13.50 -4.22
CA HIS A 68 -8.25 12.87 -2.89
C HIS A 68 -7.17 11.81 -2.62
N LEU A 69 -5.92 12.11 -2.97
CA LEU A 69 -4.81 11.17 -2.83
C LEU A 69 -4.46 10.99 -1.34
N ASN A 70 -4.43 9.75 -0.87
CA ASN A 70 -3.79 9.42 0.41
C ASN A 70 -2.28 9.66 0.33
N ASP A 71 -1.62 9.72 1.49
CA ASP A 71 -0.21 10.12 1.57
C ASP A 71 0.72 9.18 0.77
N TRP A 72 0.44 7.87 0.73
CA TRP A 72 1.22 6.91 -0.07
C TRP A 72 1.15 7.19 -1.57
N ILE A 73 -0.05 7.40 -2.11
CA ILE A 73 -0.24 7.72 -3.54
C ILE A 73 0.30 9.11 -3.85
N TYR A 74 0.09 10.07 -2.95
CA TYR A 74 0.63 11.42 -3.11
C TYR A 74 2.17 11.42 -3.14
N TYR A 75 2.80 10.55 -2.36
CA TYR A 75 4.24 10.36 -2.45
C TYR A 75 4.67 9.81 -3.82
N GLN A 76 3.87 8.97 -4.49
CA GLN A 76 4.19 8.55 -5.87
C GLN A 76 4.15 9.74 -6.85
N LEU A 77 3.22 10.69 -6.67
CA LEU A 77 3.20 11.94 -7.45
C LEU A 77 4.47 12.76 -7.23
N ILE A 78 4.89 12.91 -5.97
CA ILE A 78 6.14 13.61 -5.61
C ILE A 78 7.36 12.91 -6.21
N ARG A 79 7.41 11.57 -6.16
CA ARG A 79 8.48 10.78 -6.78
C ARG A 79 8.55 11.01 -8.29
N ARG A 80 7.41 11.02 -8.97
CA ARG A 80 7.35 11.27 -10.42
C ARG A 80 7.76 12.70 -10.75
N THR A 81 7.29 13.67 -9.98
CA THR A 81 7.68 15.09 -10.12
C THR A 81 9.18 15.27 -9.95
N ALA A 82 9.79 14.65 -8.94
CA ALA A 82 11.24 14.70 -8.75
C ALA A 82 12.01 14.02 -9.89
N GLU A 83 11.45 12.96 -10.51
CA GLU A 83 12.05 12.28 -11.67
C GLU A 83 12.08 13.19 -12.90
N GLU A 84 10.99 13.94 -13.15
CA GLU A 84 10.93 14.89 -14.27
C GLU A 84 11.91 16.06 -14.13
N ILE A 85 12.18 16.50 -12.90
CA ILE A 85 13.08 17.63 -12.61
C ILE A 85 14.55 17.17 -12.56
N SER A 86 14.79 16.03 -11.92
CA SER A 86 16.13 15.47 -11.73
C SER A 86 16.07 13.94 -11.84
N PRO A 87 16.21 13.40 -13.06
CA PRO A 87 16.08 11.97 -13.31
C PRO A 87 17.00 11.15 -12.41
N LYS A 88 16.47 10.11 -11.77
CA LYS A 88 17.19 9.22 -10.84
C LYS A 88 18.44 8.64 -11.48
N VAL A 89 18.36 8.27 -12.76
CA VAL A 89 19.46 7.67 -13.53
C VAL A 89 20.65 8.63 -13.73
N GLN A 90 20.41 9.94 -13.72
CA GLN A 90 21.45 10.94 -13.94
C GLN A 90 22.16 11.33 -12.64
N ASN A 91 21.40 11.49 -11.55
CA ASN A 91 21.93 11.79 -10.22
C ASN A 91 20.93 11.35 -9.14
N TYR A 92 21.17 10.18 -8.55
CA TYR A 92 20.33 9.62 -7.50
C TYR A 92 20.28 10.48 -6.23
N PHE A 93 21.41 11.09 -5.86
CA PHE A 93 21.49 11.95 -4.68
C PHE A 93 20.59 13.18 -4.84
N ARG A 94 20.72 13.88 -5.97
CA ARG A 94 19.89 15.04 -6.32
C ARG A 94 18.42 14.69 -6.44
N TYR A 95 18.09 13.57 -7.09
CA TYR A 95 16.72 13.04 -7.15
C TYR A 95 16.11 12.90 -5.75
N THR A 96 16.87 12.32 -4.82
CA THR A 96 16.41 12.12 -3.44
C THR A 96 16.27 13.43 -2.66
N LEU A 97 17.14 14.42 -2.90
CA LEU A 97 17.01 15.76 -2.34
C LEU A 97 15.73 16.47 -2.79
N TYR A 98 15.35 16.39 -4.07
CA TYR A 98 14.08 16.94 -4.53
C TYR A 98 12.88 16.23 -3.90
N LYS A 99 12.88 14.90 -3.80
CA LYS A 99 11.81 14.18 -3.07
C LYS A 99 11.66 14.68 -1.64
N TRP A 100 12.78 14.79 -0.91
CA TRP A 100 12.79 15.27 0.46
C TRP A 100 12.29 16.71 0.57
N PHE A 101 12.78 17.61 -0.27
CA PHE A 101 12.39 19.01 -0.27
C PHE A 101 10.89 19.16 -0.58
N LEU A 102 10.41 18.56 -1.67
CA LEU A 102 9.01 18.66 -2.09
C LEU A 102 8.07 18.08 -1.02
N LEU A 103 8.37 16.90 -0.47
CA LEU A 103 7.56 16.29 0.58
C LEU A 103 7.53 17.16 1.85
N SER A 104 8.67 17.74 2.24
CA SER A 104 8.77 18.62 3.40
C SER A 104 8.02 19.94 3.21
N LYS A 105 8.13 20.58 2.04
CA LYS A 105 7.38 21.79 1.67
C LYS A 105 5.87 21.53 1.51
N CYS A 106 5.49 20.29 1.23
CA CYS A 106 4.10 19.87 1.30
C CYS A 106 3.58 19.70 2.74
N GLY A 107 4.44 19.82 3.75
CA GLY A 107 4.10 19.89 5.17
C GLY A 107 4.43 18.63 5.97
N TYR A 108 4.96 17.58 5.34
CA TYR A 108 5.32 16.34 6.02
C TYR A 108 6.67 16.47 6.72
N ASP A 109 6.79 15.96 7.94
CA ASP A 109 8.06 15.95 8.66
C ASP A 109 9.00 14.88 8.08
N ALA A 110 9.74 15.26 7.03
CA ALA A 110 10.66 14.40 6.34
C ALA A 110 12.12 14.79 6.64
N ARG A 111 12.98 13.79 6.82
CA ARG A 111 14.36 13.94 7.27
C ARG A 111 15.29 13.19 6.34
N ILE A 112 16.56 13.60 6.34
CA ILE A 112 17.61 12.93 5.59
C ILE A 112 18.82 12.66 6.47
N ALA A 113 19.51 11.58 6.16
CA ALA A 113 20.77 11.19 6.77
C ALA A 113 21.78 10.83 5.69
N ILE A 114 23.06 11.07 5.97
CA ILE A 114 24.16 10.78 5.04
C ILE A 114 25.15 9.83 5.73
N GLY A 115 25.66 8.86 4.97
CA GLY A 115 26.71 7.95 5.42
C GLY A 115 26.96 6.91 4.34
N ASN A 116 28.16 6.32 4.30
CA ASN A 116 28.51 5.28 3.31
C ASN A 116 28.31 5.71 1.84
N GLU A 117 28.52 6.99 1.52
CA GLU A 117 28.22 7.55 0.19
C GLU A 117 26.74 7.37 -0.23
N GLN A 118 25.83 7.29 0.74
CA GLN A 118 24.40 7.11 0.55
C GLN A 118 23.62 8.26 1.21
N ILE A 119 22.44 8.53 0.65
CA ILE A 119 21.42 9.40 1.23
C ILE A 119 20.25 8.54 1.66
N ILE A 120 19.91 8.60 2.94
CA ILE A 120 18.73 7.91 3.46
C ILE A 120 17.64 8.94 3.71
N PHE A 121 16.44 8.63 3.21
CA PHE A 121 15.30 9.51 3.24
C PHE A 121 14.22 8.93 4.13
N TYR A 122 13.83 9.69 5.15
CA TYR A 122 12.89 9.27 6.18
C TYR A 122 11.69 10.20 6.27
N VAL A 123 10.59 9.68 6.80
CA VAL A 123 9.40 10.48 7.10
C VAL A 123 8.81 10.08 8.45
N ARG A 124 8.33 11.05 9.22
CA ARG A 124 7.66 10.79 10.50
C ARG A 124 6.40 9.96 10.26
N ASN A 125 6.22 8.89 11.01
CA ASN A 125 5.06 8.02 10.92
C ASN A 125 4.73 7.43 12.30
N ASP A 126 3.43 7.35 12.58
CA ASP A 126 2.90 6.94 13.88
C ASP A 126 2.22 5.55 13.80
N GLU A 127 2.32 4.86 12.66
CA GLU A 127 1.67 3.57 12.37
C GLU A 127 2.63 2.40 12.57
N ASP A 128 2.13 1.17 12.66
CA ASP A 128 2.98 -0.01 12.80
C ASP A 128 3.43 -0.54 11.43
N ILE A 129 4.75 -0.58 11.24
CA ILE A 129 5.41 -0.90 9.96
C ILE A 129 6.64 -1.76 10.29
N SER A 130 6.71 -2.97 9.72
CA SER A 130 7.60 -4.01 10.26
C SER A 130 8.82 -4.34 9.40
N ASP A 131 8.79 -4.07 8.09
CA ASP A 131 9.81 -4.57 7.14
C ASP A 131 10.78 -3.50 6.62
N ILE A 132 10.67 -2.26 7.10
CA ILE A 132 11.58 -1.17 6.74
C ILE A 132 12.23 -0.51 7.97
N PRO A 133 13.52 -0.13 7.90
CA PRO A 133 14.22 0.48 9.03
C PRO A 133 13.61 1.81 9.47
N PHE A 134 13.73 2.10 10.76
CA PHE A 134 13.32 3.38 11.34
C PHE A 134 14.37 3.92 12.33
N PHE A 135 14.23 5.19 12.71
CA PHE A 135 14.92 5.75 13.86
C PHE A 135 13.95 6.54 14.74
N MET A 136 14.38 6.83 15.98
CA MET A 136 13.67 7.71 16.90
C MET A 136 14.41 9.04 17.05
N ILE A 137 13.70 10.16 16.92
CA ILE A 137 14.18 11.50 17.31
C ILE A 137 13.10 12.12 18.20
N ASP A 138 13.46 12.55 19.41
CA ASP A 138 12.55 13.22 20.36
C ASP A 138 11.21 12.45 20.53
N ASP A 139 11.29 11.14 20.74
CA ASP A 139 10.17 10.19 20.86
C ASP A 139 9.26 10.06 19.61
N GLN A 140 9.66 10.64 18.47
CA GLN A 140 8.98 10.50 17.19
C GLN A 140 9.68 9.47 16.32
N LYS A 141 8.89 8.58 15.71
CA LYS A 141 9.37 7.52 14.82
C LYS A 141 9.44 8.01 13.38
N TYR A 142 10.56 7.72 12.72
CA TYR A 142 10.80 8.09 11.32
C TYR A 142 11.16 6.86 10.49
N MET A 143 10.32 6.54 9.50
CA MET A 143 10.42 5.34 8.66
C MET A 143 11.20 5.64 7.38
N CYS A 144 12.03 4.69 6.93
CA CYS A 144 12.88 4.84 5.74
C CYS A 144 12.10 4.65 4.43
N LEU A 145 11.94 5.71 3.64
CA LEU A 145 11.19 5.69 2.37
C LEU A 145 11.98 5.12 1.19
N ASN A 146 13.31 5.10 1.24
CA ASN A 146 14.16 4.64 0.14
C ASN A 146 15.00 3.40 0.48
N TYR A 147 14.58 2.63 1.49
CA TYR A 147 15.25 1.36 1.85
C TYR A 147 15.36 0.39 0.66
N HIS A 148 14.31 0.32 -0.16
CA HIS A 148 14.23 -0.51 -1.37
C HIS A 148 15.32 -0.20 -2.41
N ASP A 149 15.91 1.00 -2.38
CA ASP A 149 16.99 1.38 -3.31
C ASP A 149 18.37 0.80 -2.89
N TYR A 150 18.50 0.34 -1.64
CA TYR A 150 19.77 -0.17 -1.09
C TYR A 150 19.72 -1.64 -0.67
N GLY A 151 18.60 -2.11 -0.12
CA GLY A 151 18.44 -3.48 0.38
C GLY A 151 19.60 -3.89 1.29
N LYS A 152 20.32 -4.96 0.93
CA LYS A 152 21.47 -5.49 1.69
C LYS A 152 22.64 -4.51 1.88
N LEU A 153 22.71 -3.44 1.08
CA LEU A 153 23.74 -2.40 1.22
C LEU A 153 23.42 -1.37 2.31
N PHE A 154 22.21 -1.41 2.89
CA PHE A 154 21.80 -0.53 3.97
C PHE A 154 22.54 -0.85 5.28
N LYS A 155 23.08 0.17 5.94
CA LYS A 155 23.86 0.05 7.18
C LYS A 155 23.42 1.10 8.20
N GLN A 156 22.50 0.74 9.09
CA GLN A 156 21.83 1.70 9.98
C GLN A 156 22.79 2.56 10.84
N ASN A 157 23.84 1.96 11.39
CA ASN A 157 24.69 2.59 12.41
C ASN A 157 25.68 3.64 11.88
N ILE A 158 25.74 3.87 10.58
CA ILE A 158 26.71 4.81 9.96
C ILE A 158 26.04 6.03 9.32
N TYR A 159 24.71 6.10 9.34
CA TYR A 159 24.00 7.25 8.80
C TYR A 159 23.87 8.36 9.85
N ILE A 160 24.34 9.55 9.49
CA ILE A 160 24.32 10.72 10.36
C ILE A 160 23.17 11.64 9.91
N PRO A 161 22.17 11.89 10.78
CA PRO A 161 21.07 12.79 10.46
C PRO A 161 21.54 14.22 10.17
N ILE A 162 20.98 14.84 9.13
CA ILE A 162 21.24 16.25 8.81
C ILE A 162 20.22 17.14 9.52
N LYS A 163 20.72 18.14 10.26
CA LYS A 163 19.90 19.04 11.08
C LYS A 163 19.47 20.28 10.28
N ILE A 164 18.50 20.12 9.39
CA ILE A 164 17.82 21.23 8.72
C ILE A 164 16.39 21.33 9.26
N ARG A 165 15.97 22.54 9.65
CA ARG A 165 14.62 22.80 10.16
C ARG A 165 13.77 23.47 9.09
N MET A 166 12.65 22.85 8.73
CA MET A 166 11.60 23.45 7.90
C MET A 166 10.35 23.65 8.78
N PRO A 167 10.04 24.88 9.23
CA PRO A 167 8.97 25.13 10.19
C PRO A 167 7.59 24.58 9.79
N GLU A 168 7.30 24.48 8.50
CA GLU A 168 6.06 23.95 7.93
C GLU A 168 5.96 22.41 7.96
N ALA A 169 7.08 21.71 8.05
CA ALA A 169 7.18 20.25 7.97
C ALA A 169 6.84 19.60 9.33
N LYS A 170 5.55 19.45 9.62
CA LYS A 170 5.04 18.96 10.91
C LYS A 170 4.08 17.77 10.82
N LYS A 171 3.55 17.45 9.65
CA LYS A 171 2.55 16.40 9.43
C LYS A 171 3.23 15.02 9.47
N SER A 172 2.62 14.05 10.16
CA SER A 172 3.03 12.63 10.03
C SER A 172 2.47 12.04 8.74
N PHE A 173 3.23 11.14 8.16
CA PHE A 173 2.88 10.41 6.96
C PHE A 173 2.10 9.14 7.30
N SER A 174 0.97 8.94 6.64
CA SER A 174 0.13 7.76 6.74
C SER A 174 0.42 6.78 5.60
N TYR A 175 0.85 5.56 5.91
CA TYR A 175 0.94 4.50 4.90
C TYR A 175 -0.43 3.96 4.53
N LYS A 176 -1.48 4.15 5.35
CA LYS A 176 -2.85 3.69 5.04
C LYS A 176 -3.33 4.14 3.64
N VAL A 177 -3.58 3.15 2.77
CA VAL A 177 -4.23 3.36 1.47
C VAL A 177 -5.74 3.27 1.65
N THR A 178 -6.37 4.41 1.90
CA THR A 178 -7.83 4.51 2.16
C THR A 178 -8.67 4.62 0.89
N ARG A 179 -8.03 4.89 -0.26
CA ARG A 179 -8.66 5.05 -1.57
C ARG A 179 -7.65 4.75 -2.66
N MET A 180 -8.05 3.97 -3.67
CA MET A 180 -7.27 3.78 -4.89
C MET A 180 -7.47 4.98 -5.84
N PRO A 181 -6.45 5.36 -6.64
CA PRO A 181 -6.64 6.42 -7.62
C PRO A 181 -7.62 5.94 -8.69
N GLU A 182 -8.23 6.89 -9.39
CA GLU A 182 -9.00 6.57 -10.59
C GLU A 182 -8.01 6.32 -11.73
N PHE A 183 -8.21 5.24 -12.49
CA PHE A 183 -7.40 4.94 -13.67
C PHE A 183 -8.23 5.16 -14.93
N LYS A 184 -7.54 5.34 -16.07
CA LYS A 184 -8.21 5.47 -17.36
C LYS A 184 -8.97 4.18 -17.71
N PRO A 185 -10.23 4.22 -18.17
CA PRO A 185 -10.99 3.01 -18.48
C PRO A 185 -10.28 2.04 -19.45
N GLU A 186 -9.52 2.58 -20.40
CA GLU A 186 -8.73 1.82 -21.39
C GLU A 186 -7.47 1.16 -20.83
N SER A 187 -7.02 1.55 -19.64
CA SER A 187 -5.87 0.93 -18.95
C SER A 187 -6.22 -0.36 -18.20
N TYR A 188 -7.51 -0.70 -18.14
CA TYR A 188 -7.97 -1.94 -17.52
C TYR A 188 -7.95 -3.10 -18.50
N GLU A 189 -7.34 -4.19 -18.07
CA GLU A 189 -7.32 -5.46 -18.78
C GLU A 189 -8.42 -6.39 -18.25
N SER A 190 -8.87 -7.30 -19.13
CA SER A 190 -9.86 -8.31 -18.78
C SER A 190 -9.15 -9.58 -18.31
N LYS A 191 -9.41 -9.99 -17.08
CA LYS A 191 -8.93 -11.26 -16.51
C LYS A 191 -10.10 -12.21 -16.26
N GLU A 192 -10.03 -13.38 -16.87
CA GLU A 192 -11.00 -14.46 -16.62
C GLU A 192 -10.61 -15.18 -15.33
N VAL A 193 -11.58 -15.36 -14.44
CA VAL A 193 -11.43 -16.09 -13.19
C VAL A 193 -12.59 -17.06 -13.07
N GLU A 194 -12.32 -18.30 -12.66
CA GLU A 194 -13.35 -19.28 -12.44
C GLU A 194 -13.14 -20.06 -11.15
N PHE A 195 -14.24 -20.54 -10.58
CA PHE A 195 -14.18 -21.52 -9.50
C PHE A 195 -15.44 -22.37 -9.47
N SER A 196 -15.30 -23.56 -8.88
CA SER A 196 -16.43 -24.46 -8.65
C SER A 196 -16.99 -24.28 -7.25
N TYR A 197 -18.30 -24.11 -7.14
CA TYR A 197 -19.03 -24.15 -5.88
C TYR A 197 -20.16 -25.18 -5.97
N LYS A 198 -20.00 -26.28 -5.22
CA LYS A 198 -20.84 -27.48 -5.32
C LYS A 198 -20.77 -28.05 -6.74
N GLN A 199 -21.90 -28.17 -7.43
CA GLN A 199 -21.99 -28.73 -8.79
C GLN A 199 -22.05 -27.64 -9.87
N LYS A 200 -21.78 -26.37 -9.52
CA LYS A 200 -21.84 -25.25 -10.46
C LYS A 200 -20.48 -24.57 -10.58
N VAL A 201 -20.03 -24.40 -11.82
CA VAL A 201 -18.88 -23.56 -12.17
C VAL A 201 -19.36 -22.12 -12.32
N TYR A 202 -18.60 -21.18 -11.74
CA TYR A 202 -18.83 -19.75 -11.85
C TYR A 202 -17.66 -19.15 -12.62
N HIS A 203 -17.97 -18.36 -13.65
CA HIS A 203 -17.00 -17.63 -14.44
C HIS A 203 -17.17 -16.13 -14.20
N PHE A 204 -16.05 -15.42 -14.13
CA PHE A 204 -15.98 -14.00 -13.89
C PHE A 204 -15.03 -13.37 -14.89
N LYS A 205 -15.49 -12.29 -15.52
CA LYS A 205 -14.66 -11.43 -16.36
C LYS A 205 -14.33 -10.18 -15.57
N LEU A 206 -13.21 -10.21 -14.86
CA LEU A 206 -12.76 -9.12 -14.01
C LEU A 206 -12.04 -8.07 -14.85
N LYS A 207 -12.23 -6.80 -14.49
CA LYS A 207 -11.33 -5.73 -14.93
C LYS A 207 -10.23 -5.57 -13.89
N VAL A 208 -8.97 -5.57 -14.31
CA VAL A 208 -7.79 -5.38 -13.43
C VAL A 208 -6.82 -4.40 -14.08
N ASN A 209 -5.93 -3.77 -13.30
CA ASN A 209 -4.99 -2.78 -13.81
C ASN A 209 -3.58 -2.98 -13.23
N GLU A 210 -2.58 -3.16 -14.10
CA GLU A 210 -1.17 -3.37 -13.74
C GLU A 210 -0.52 -2.17 -13.01
N GLU A 211 -1.07 -0.96 -13.15
CA GLU A 211 -0.62 0.20 -12.37
C GLU A 211 -0.77 -0.02 -10.86
N VAL A 212 -1.68 -0.90 -10.43
CA VAL A 212 -1.82 -1.32 -9.03
C VAL A 212 -0.55 -2.00 -8.53
N GLN A 213 0.10 -2.86 -9.33
CA GLN A 213 1.39 -3.45 -8.97
C GLN A 213 2.46 -2.37 -8.79
N THR A 214 2.41 -1.32 -9.62
CA THR A 214 3.36 -0.20 -9.54
C THR A 214 3.16 0.62 -8.27
N ILE A 215 1.91 0.89 -7.87
CA ILE A 215 1.58 1.59 -6.61
C ILE A 215 2.17 0.87 -5.40
N PHE A 216 2.05 -0.46 -5.36
CA PHE A 216 2.42 -1.26 -4.21
C PHE A 216 3.85 -1.85 -4.29
N LYS A 217 4.60 -1.58 -5.37
CA LYS A 217 5.93 -2.17 -5.61
C LYS A 217 6.91 -1.99 -4.45
N ASN A 218 6.87 -0.82 -3.80
CA ASN A 218 7.73 -0.47 -2.66
C ASN A 218 6.93 -0.17 -1.40
N TYR A 219 5.66 -0.59 -1.34
CA TYR A 219 4.83 -0.41 -0.16
C TYR A 219 5.29 -1.37 0.93
N PRO A 220 5.51 -0.90 2.16
CA PRO A 220 6.00 -1.74 3.25
C PRO A 220 4.90 -2.64 3.80
N VAL A 221 5.31 -3.60 4.64
CA VAL A 221 4.41 -4.40 5.47
C VAL A 221 3.83 -3.52 6.57
N VAL A 222 2.54 -3.21 6.42
CA VAL A 222 1.73 -2.47 7.40
C VAL A 222 0.94 -3.42 8.30
N ASP A 223 0.38 -2.90 9.38
CA ASP A 223 -0.52 -3.65 10.26
C ASP A 223 -1.73 -4.26 9.51
N TYR A 224 -2.32 -5.30 10.11
CA TYR A 224 -3.42 -6.04 9.50
C TYR A 224 -4.68 -5.20 9.28
N GLU A 225 -4.94 -4.20 10.12
CA GLU A 225 -6.06 -3.27 9.91
C GLU A 225 -5.86 -2.50 8.60
N SER A 226 -4.70 -1.86 8.44
CA SER A 226 -4.35 -1.05 7.27
C SER A 226 -4.32 -1.90 6.01
N TYR A 227 -3.74 -3.09 6.10
CA TYR A 227 -3.62 -4.05 5.01
C TYR A 227 -4.99 -4.57 4.52
N PHE A 228 -5.83 -5.05 5.44
CA PHE A 228 -7.12 -5.66 5.09
C PHE A 228 -8.14 -4.66 4.55
N ASN A 229 -7.97 -3.37 4.87
CA ASN A 229 -8.88 -2.31 4.45
C ASN A 229 -8.45 -1.58 3.17
N ILE A 230 -7.39 -2.03 2.47
CA ILE A 230 -7.02 -1.48 1.17
C ILE A 230 -8.18 -1.72 0.18
N PRO A 231 -8.74 -0.66 -0.45
CA PRO A 231 -9.88 -0.80 -1.34
C PRO A 231 -9.49 -1.29 -2.74
N LEU A 232 -10.48 -1.79 -3.48
CA LEU A 232 -10.34 -2.03 -4.93
C LEU A 232 -10.48 -0.70 -5.70
N SER A 233 -9.85 -0.62 -6.86
CA SER A 233 -10.08 0.41 -7.85
C SER A 233 -11.49 0.31 -8.44
N ARG A 234 -11.99 1.41 -9.01
CA ARG A 234 -13.41 1.56 -9.37
C ARG A 234 -13.90 0.50 -10.37
N GLU A 235 -13.16 0.25 -11.43
CA GLU A 235 -13.57 -0.72 -12.47
C GLU A 235 -13.42 -2.17 -11.99
N THR A 236 -12.41 -2.46 -11.17
CA THR A 236 -12.25 -3.76 -10.51
C THR A 236 -13.41 -4.04 -9.56
N TYR A 237 -13.77 -3.06 -8.72
CA TYR A 237 -14.95 -3.12 -7.87
C TYR A 237 -16.22 -3.40 -8.69
N SER A 238 -16.43 -2.61 -9.74
CA SER A 238 -17.65 -2.65 -10.56
C SER A 238 -17.79 -3.93 -11.38
N SER A 239 -16.69 -4.59 -11.72
CA SER A 239 -16.70 -5.88 -12.43
C SER A 239 -16.82 -7.09 -11.50
N LEU A 240 -16.44 -6.97 -10.21
CA LEU A 240 -16.46 -8.09 -9.27
C LEU A 240 -17.67 -8.07 -8.31
N ILE A 241 -17.81 -6.99 -7.53
CA ILE A 241 -18.71 -6.97 -6.36
C ILE A 241 -20.19 -7.12 -6.75
N PRO A 242 -20.72 -6.46 -7.81
CA PRO A 242 -22.10 -6.67 -8.23
C PRO A 242 -22.41 -8.12 -8.62
N ILE A 243 -21.48 -8.80 -9.32
CA ILE A 243 -21.66 -10.18 -9.75
C ILE A 243 -21.64 -11.13 -8.54
N LEU A 244 -20.73 -10.92 -7.59
CA LEU A 244 -20.73 -11.69 -6.35
C LEU A 244 -22.02 -11.49 -5.55
N LYS A 245 -22.50 -10.24 -5.41
CA LYS A 245 -23.78 -9.91 -4.75
C LYS A 245 -24.95 -10.63 -5.43
N GLU A 246 -25.01 -10.62 -6.76
CA GLU A 246 -26.03 -11.32 -7.53
C GLU A 246 -25.99 -12.84 -7.29
N ASN A 247 -24.79 -13.44 -7.29
CA ASN A 247 -24.62 -14.88 -7.05
C ASN A 247 -25.07 -15.32 -5.66
N VAL A 248 -24.86 -14.48 -4.65
CA VAL A 248 -25.19 -14.83 -3.25
C VAL A 248 -26.54 -14.31 -2.77
N LYS A 249 -27.27 -13.50 -3.54
CA LYS A 249 -28.50 -12.83 -3.08
C LYS A 249 -29.61 -13.75 -2.56
N ARG A 250 -29.64 -15.02 -3.01
CA ARG A 250 -30.61 -16.03 -2.59
C ARG A 250 -30.04 -17.03 -1.57
N MET A 251 -28.80 -16.82 -1.13
CA MET A 251 -28.14 -17.64 -0.12
C MET A 251 -28.43 -17.07 1.26
N ASP A 252 -28.62 -17.96 2.23
CA ASP A 252 -28.54 -17.54 3.64
C ASP A 252 -27.10 -17.09 3.98
N GLN A 253 -26.96 -16.31 5.05
CA GLN A 253 -25.68 -15.72 5.47
C GLN A 253 -24.55 -16.76 5.52
N LYS A 254 -24.80 -17.94 6.10
CA LYS A 254 -23.81 -19.03 6.18
C LYS A 254 -23.37 -19.50 4.79
N LYS A 255 -24.32 -19.81 3.90
CA LYS A 255 -24.01 -20.27 2.52
C LYS A 255 -23.32 -19.18 1.71
N GLY A 256 -23.72 -17.93 1.90
CA GLY A 256 -23.13 -16.78 1.27
C GLY A 256 -21.66 -16.57 1.65
N VAL A 257 -21.35 -16.61 2.95
CA VAL A 257 -19.97 -16.52 3.43
C VAL A 257 -19.16 -17.76 3.00
N ASP A 258 -19.75 -18.96 3.02
CA ASP A 258 -19.10 -20.17 2.51
C ASP A 258 -18.78 -20.06 1.02
N TYR A 259 -19.68 -19.48 0.21
CA TYR A 259 -19.43 -19.18 -1.20
C TYR A 259 -18.23 -18.23 -1.40
N LEU A 260 -18.17 -17.13 -0.64
CA LEU A 260 -17.05 -16.18 -0.72
C LEU A 260 -15.73 -16.82 -0.25
N MET A 261 -15.78 -17.62 0.83
CA MET A 261 -14.63 -18.39 1.31
C MET A 261 -14.11 -19.35 0.24
N ARG A 262 -15.00 -19.99 -0.52
CA ARG A 262 -14.64 -20.92 -1.61
C ARG A 262 -14.09 -20.20 -2.83
N PHE A 263 -14.61 -19.01 -3.13
CA PHE A 263 -14.07 -18.15 -4.18
C PHE A 263 -12.61 -17.82 -3.88
N THR A 264 -12.31 -17.26 -2.71
CA THR A 264 -10.92 -16.91 -2.34
C THR A 264 -10.01 -18.13 -2.21
N ARG A 265 -10.58 -19.28 -1.85
CA ARG A 265 -9.83 -20.54 -1.72
C ARG A 265 -9.44 -21.16 -3.05
N TYR A 266 -10.27 -21.06 -4.09
CA TYR A 266 -10.08 -21.88 -5.29
C TYR A 266 -10.01 -21.11 -6.60
N ALA A 267 -10.24 -19.79 -6.60
CA ALA A 267 -10.13 -18.97 -7.80
C ALA A 267 -8.67 -18.63 -8.19
N PHE A 268 -7.69 -18.91 -7.30
CA PHE A 268 -6.28 -18.54 -7.47
C PHE A 268 -5.38 -19.73 -7.12
N LEU A 269 -4.21 -19.83 -7.75
CA LEU A 269 -3.19 -20.82 -7.40
C LEU A 269 -2.51 -20.45 -6.08
N TYR A 270 -2.09 -21.46 -5.31
CA TYR A 270 -1.43 -21.24 -4.02
C TYR A 270 0.08 -21.35 -4.19
N GLU A 271 0.81 -20.37 -3.67
CA GLU A 271 2.26 -20.39 -3.54
C GLU A 271 2.67 -19.53 -2.34
N ASP A 272 3.72 -19.94 -1.62
CA ASP A 272 4.24 -19.19 -0.48
C ASP A 272 5.06 -17.97 -0.94
N ASP A 273 4.93 -16.84 -0.26
CA ASP A 273 5.63 -15.59 -0.59
C ASP A 273 7.15 -15.72 -0.62
N GLY A 274 7.73 -16.54 0.27
CA GLY A 274 9.16 -16.82 0.26
C GLY A 274 9.62 -17.52 -1.02
N GLN A 275 8.74 -18.33 -1.62
CA GLN A 275 8.99 -19.03 -2.89
C GLN A 275 8.69 -18.13 -4.10
N ASN A 276 7.61 -17.33 -4.04
CA ASN A 276 7.14 -16.50 -5.15
C ASN A 276 7.89 -15.15 -5.27
N PHE A 277 8.11 -14.46 -4.16
CA PHE A 277 8.72 -13.12 -4.11
C PHE A 277 10.10 -13.08 -3.45
N GLY A 278 10.55 -14.16 -2.80
CA GLY A 278 11.83 -14.23 -2.10
C GLY A 278 11.86 -13.47 -0.76
N LYS A 279 10.70 -12.98 -0.29
CA LYS A 279 10.44 -12.28 0.98
C LYS A 279 8.94 -12.27 1.26
N GLU A 280 8.55 -12.07 2.52
CA GLU A 280 7.14 -11.79 2.88
C GLU A 280 6.66 -10.54 2.11
N LYS A 281 5.52 -10.66 1.41
CA LYS A 281 4.93 -9.61 0.58
C LYS A 281 3.41 -9.75 0.53
N ARG A 282 2.76 -9.09 1.47
CA ARG A 282 1.29 -8.97 1.55
C ARG A 282 0.69 -8.24 0.34
N LEU A 283 -0.10 -8.94 -0.47
CA LEU A 283 -0.80 -8.41 -1.64
C LEU A 283 -2.14 -7.78 -1.23
N SER A 284 -2.37 -6.52 -1.61
CA SER A 284 -3.69 -5.92 -1.47
C SER A 284 -4.79 -6.77 -2.15
N PRO A 285 -6.08 -6.64 -1.77
CA PRO A 285 -7.16 -7.43 -2.39
C PRO A 285 -7.15 -7.39 -3.92
N GLU A 286 -6.82 -6.24 -4.53
CA GLU A 286 -6.71 -6.12 -5.98
C GLU A 286 -5.46 -6.79 -6.55
N GLN A 287 -4.32 -6.74 -5.85
CA GLN A 287 -3.14 -7.49 -6.25
C GLN A 287 -3.39 -9.00 -6.18
N THR A 288 -4.16 -9.50 -5.21
CA THR A 288 -4.58 -10.91 -5.16
C THR A 288 -5.41 -11.29 -6.39
N LEU A 289 -6.31 -10.41 -6.83
CA LEU A 289 -7.08 -10.60 -8.06
C LEU A 289 -6.20 -10.55 -9.31
N LEU A 290 -5.16 -9.71 -9.31
CA LEU A 290 -4.28 -9.47 -10.46
C LEU A 290 -3.24 -10.59 -10.64
N ASN A 291 -2.68 -11.12 -9.56
CA ASN A 291 -1.68 -12.19 -9.62
C ASN A 291 -2.31 -13.57 -9.86
N GLU A 292 -1.52 -14.51 -10.39
CA GLU A 292 -1.91 -15.92 -10.55
C GLU A 292 -1.83 -16.69 -9.23
N TYR A 293 -0.80 -16.38 -8.44
CA TYR A 293 -0.47 -16.99 -7.16
C TYR A 293 -0.80 -16.06 -5.99
N SER A 294 -1.22 -16.65 -4.87
CA SER A 294 -1.51 -15.96 -3.61
C SER A 294 -1.37 -16.90 -2.41
N ASP A 295 -0.91 -16.36 -1.29
CA ASP A 295 -0.65 -17.10 -0.06
C ASP A 295 -1.80 -17.01 0.97
N CYS A 296 -1.57 -17.36 2.24
CA CYS A 296 -2.61 -17.27 3.27
C CYS A 296 -3.02 -15.84 3.64
N ASP A 297 -2.07 -14.90 3.67
CA ASP A 297 -2.30 -13.52 4.08
C ASP A 297 -3.14 -12.80 3.01
N ASP A 298 -2.80 -13.00 1.74
CA ASP A 298 -3.50 -12.45 0.56
C ASP A 298 -4.95 -12.90 0.49
N ARG A 299 -5.18 -14.20 0.70
CA ARG A 299 -6.51 -14.81 0.62
C ARG A 299 -7.37 -14.42 1.81
N ALA A 300 -6.78 -14.29 3.00
CA ALA A 300 -7.47 -13.77 4.17
C ALA A 300 -7.89 -12.31 4.00
N ALA A 301 -7.01 -11.45 3.45
CA ALA A 301 -7.33 -10.07 3.14
C ALA A 301 -8.45 -9.96 2.09
N LEU A 302 -8.38 -10.72 1.00
CA LEU A 302 -9.44 -10.74 -0.01
C LEU A 302 -10.77 -11.27 0.56
N PHE A 303 -10.73 -12.34 1.37
CA PHE A 303 -11.94 -12.88 2.01
C PHE A 303 -12.57 -11.86 2.96
N PHE A 304 -11.75 -11.22 3.80
CA PHE A 304 -12.18 -10.12 4.66
C PHE A 304 -12.86 -9.03 3.85
N TYR A 305 -12.20 -8.54 2.80
CA TYR A 305 -12.73 -7.48 1.93
C TYR A 305 -14.10 -7.85 1.37
N LEU A 306 -14.25 -9.06 0.81
CA LEU A 306 -15.50 -9.53 0.21
C LEU A 306 -16.63 -9.67 1.23
N VAL A 307 -16.36 -10.25 2.40
CA VAL A 307 -17.38 -10.40 3.45
C VAL A 307 -17.80 -9.03 3.99
N LYS A 308 -16.85 -8.10 4.19
CA LYS A 308 -17.11 -6.72 4.58
C LYS A 308 -18.00 -5.99 3.56
N GLU A 309 -17.68 -6.06 2.27
CA GLU A 309 -18.40 -5.35 1.21
C GLU A 309 -19.80 -5.90 0.91
N ILE A 310 -20.01 -7.20 1.13
CA ILE A 310 -21.25 -7.89 0.74
C ILE A 310 -22.20 -8.06 1.93
N TYR A 311 -21.68 -8.52 3.07
CA TYR A 311 -22.48 -8.83 4.26
C TYR A 311 -22.22 -7.88 5.43
N ASN A 312 -21.06 -7.22 5.45
CA ASN A 312 -20.64 -6.31 6.51
C ASN A 312 -20.75 -6.95 7.90
N LEU A 313 -20.15 -8.14 8.06
CA LEU A 313 -20.19 -8.91 9.30
C LEU A 313 -18.98 -8.62 10.19
N PRO A 314 -19.11 -8.72 11.53
CA PRO A 314 -17.96 -8.72 12.42
C PRO A 314 -17.02 -9.89 12.13
N MET A 315 -15.72 -9.61 12.13
CA MET A 315 -14.68 -10.57 11.77
C MET A 315 -13.45 -10.38 12.65
N ILE A 316 -12.72 -11.46 12.90
CA ILE A 316 -11.41 -11.43 13.54
C ILE A 316 -10.38 -12.18 12.68
N ALA A 317 -9.18 -11.63 12.60
CA ALA A 317 -8.02 -12.25 11.98
C ALA A 317 -7.22 -13.02 13.02
N LEU A 318 -6.84 -14.26 12.70
CA LEU A 318 -6.20 -15.20 13.60
C LEU A 318 -4.83 -15.56 13.05
N LEU A 319 -3.78 -15.03 13.69
CA LEU A 319 -2.41 -15.32 13.33
C LEU A 319 -1.91 -16.52 14.13
N TYR A 320 -1.72 -17.65 13.44
CA TYR A 320 -0.94 -18.78 13.92
C TYR A 320 0.53 -18.60 13.53
N PRO A 321 1.48 -19.30 14.16
CA PRO A 321 2.91 -19.17 13.84
C PRO A 321 3.29 -19.39 12.38
N THR A 322 2.47 -20.11 11.61
CA THR A 322 2.73 -20.45 10.20
C THR A 322 1.51 -20.23 9.31
N HIS A 323 0.45 -19.56 9.77
CA HIS A 323 -0.80 -19.47 9.02
C HIS A 323 -1.67 -18.31 9.49
N LEU A 324 -2.20 -17.52 8.55
CA LEU A 324 -3.26 -16.56 8.83
C LEU A 324 -4.61 -17.11 8.38
N THR A 325 -5.61 -17.00 9.24
CA THR A 325 -6.98 -17.39 8.90
C THR A 325 -7.99 -16.45 9.54
N MET A 326 -9.28 -16.63 9.23
CA MET A 326 -10.35 -15.71 9.63
C MET A 326 -11.38 -16.41 10.50
N ALA A 327 -12.08 -15.64 11.33
CA ALA A 327 -13.33 -16.07 11.95
C ALA A 327 -14.40 -14.99 11.84
N VAL A 328 -15.62 -15.41 11.54
CA VAL A 328 -16.75 -14.53 11.24
C VAL A 328 -17.83 -14.71 12.30
N GLN A 329 -18.40 -13.61 12.79
CA GLN A 329 -19.58 -13.67 13.66
C GLN A 329 -20.83 -13.87 12.80
N PHE A 330 -21.49 -15.01 12.98
CA PHE A 330 -22.80 -15.31 12.41
C PHE A 330 -23.90 -15.09 13.44
N ASP A 331 -25.14 -14.93 12.98
CA ASP A 331 -26.32 -14.87 13.87
C ASP A 331 -26.44 -16.11 14.75
N LYS A 332 -26.09 -17.28 14.17
CA LYS A 332 -25.98 -18.56 14.86
C LYS A 332 -24.58 -19.13 14.62
N PRO A 333 -23.78 -19.37 15.67
CA PRO A 333 -22.46 -19.97 15.53
C PRO A 333 -22.53 -21.30 14.77
N VAL A 334 -21.58 -21.48 13.87
CA VAL A 334 -21.44 -22.68 13.03
C VAL A 334 -20.17 -23.43 13.45
N GLY A 335 -20.31 -24.71 13.80
CA GLY A 335 -19.17 -25.58 14.15
C GLY A 335 -18.36 -25.05 15.33
N ASN A 336 -17.02 -25.19 15.26
CA ASN A 336 -16.10 -24.61 16.22
C ASN A 336 -16.09 -23.09 16.09
N PHE A 337 -15.97 -22.41 17.23
CA PHE A 337 -15.93 -20.97 17.32
C PHE A 337 -14.93 -20.49 18.36
N ILE A 338 -14.54 -19.23 18.25
CA ILE A 338 -13.73 -18.50 19.21
C ILE A 338 -14.65 -17.56 19.99
N LEU A 339 -14.44 -17.47 21.30
CA LEU A 339 -15.06 -16.45 22.13
C LEU A 339 -14.11 -15.26 22.22
N TYR A 340 -14.50 -14.13 21.65
CA TYR A 340 -13.76 -12.87 21.72
C TYR A 340 -14.70 -11.75 22.13
N GLN A 341 -14.35 -11.01 23.20
CA GLN A 341 -15.17 -9.92 23.76
C GLN A 341 -16.66 -10.30 23.96
N GLY A 342 -16.91 -11.54 24.42
CA GLY A 342 -18.27 -12.05 24.68
C GLY A 342 -19.06 -12.49 23.43
N LYS A 343 -18.50 -12.37 22.23
CA LYS A 343 -19.10 -12.79 20.96
C LYS A 343 -18.45 -14.06 20.42
N LYS A 344 -19.22 -14.85 19.66
CA LYS A 344 -18.79 -16.13 19.09
C LYS A 344 -18.49 -15.95 17.59
N TYR A 345 -17.25 -16.23 17.18
CA TYR A 345 -16.79 -16.14 15.80
C TYR A 345 -16.46 -17.53 15.29
N SER A 346 -17.12 -17.98 14.22
CA SER A 346 -16.87 -19.29 13.62
C SER A 346 -15.68 -19.22 12.67
N PHE A 347 -14.80 -20.24 12.71
CA PHE A 347 -13.64 -20.34 11.82
C PHE A 347 -14.07 -20.36 10.35
N CYS A 348 -13.40 -19.57 9.53
CA CYS A 348 -13.56 -19.50 8.08
C CYS A 348 -12.17 -19.53 7.46
N GLU A 349 -11.82 -20.65 6.82
CA GLU A 349 -10.50 -20.86 6.24
C GLU A 349 -10.50 -20.47 4.74
N PRO A 350 -9.96 -19.31 4.35
CA PRO A 350 -9.99 -18.86 2.96
C PRO A 350 -8.88 -19.48 2.11
N THR A 351 -7.97 -20.25 2.69
CA THR A 351 -6.78 -20.82 2.02
C THR A 351 -6.91 -22.34 1.85
N PRO A 352 -6.45 -22.92 0.73
CA PRO A 352 -6.45 -24.37 0.54
C PRO A 352 -5.78 -25.09 1.70
N GLN A 353 -6.39 -26.18 2.14
CA GLN A 353 -5.85 -27.07 3.17
C GLN A 353 -5.87 -28.50 2.61
N ILE A 354 -5.10 -29.39 3.23
CA ILE A 354 -5.13 -30.84 2.92
C ILE A 354 -6.57 -31.39 3.07
N GLN A 355 -7.34 -30.81 4.00
CA GLN A 355 -8.73 -31.17 4.24
C GLN A 355 -9.66 -30.16 3.59
N ASP A 356 -10.76 -30.65 3.03
CA ASP A 356 -11.84 -29.78 2.60
C ASP A 356 -12.63 -29.22 3.81
N LEU A 357 -12.15 -28.11 4.36
CA LEU A 357 -12.73 -27.49 5.56
C LEU A 357 -13.99 -26.67 5.24
N LYS A 358 -15.07 -26.98 5.95
CA LYS A 358 -16.31 -26.19 6.03
C LYS A 358 -16.17 -25.10 7.09
N ILE A 359 -17.07 -24.11 7.07
CA ILE A 359 -17.19 -23.12 8.15
C ILE A 359 -17.31 -23.83 9.51
N GLY A 360 -16.53 -23.35 10.49
CA GLY A 360 -16.42 -23.89 11.83
C GLY A 360 -15.53 -25.13 11.94
N GLN A 361 -14.81 -25.53 10.88
CA GLN A 361 -13.79 -26.57 10.96
C GLN A 361 -12.40 -25.95 11.03
N ILE A 362 -11.53 -26.62 11.76
CA ILE A 362 -10.12 -26.23 11.96
C ILE A 362 -9.29 -27.39 11.44
N SER A 363 -8.22 -27.09 10.68
CA SER A 363 -7.29 -28.11 10.22
C SER A 363 -6.62 -28.81 11.40
N ASN A 364 -6.27 -30.09 11.23
CA ASN A 364 -5.71 -30.89 12.32
C ASN A 364 -4.38 -30.33 12.85
N ASN A 365 -3.58 -29.70 11.99
CA ASN A 365 -2.32 -29.06 12.35
C ASN A 365 -2.50 -27.75 13.15
N LEU A 366 -3.70 -27.15 13.20
CA LEU A 366 -3.95 -25.89 13.90
C LEU A 366 -4.79 -26.03 15.18
N LYS A 367 -5.49 -27.16 15.39
CA LYS A 367 -6.45 -27.35 16.51
C LYS A 367 -5.90 -27.04 17.91
N ASN A 368 -4.63 -27.34 18.17
CA ASN A 368 -3.99 -27.17 19.48
C ASN A 368 -2.85 -26.15 19.45
N ILE A 369 -2.75 -25.38 18.37
CA ILE A 369 -1.72 -24.34 18.23
C ILE A 369 -2.29 -23.03 18.75
N LYS A 370 -1.47 -22.30 19.51
CA LYS A 370 -1.84 -20.95 19.98
C LYS A 370 -1.87 -20.00 18.78
N TYR A 371 -2.83 -19.09 18.81
CA TYR A 371 -2.96 -18.02 17.83
C TYR A 371 -3.09 -16.68 18.57
N GLU A 372 -2.85 -15.60 17.84
CA GLU A 372 -3.09 -14.24 18.26
C GLU A 372 -4.22 -13.62 17.44
N ILE A 373 -5.06 -12.80 18.08
CA ILE A 373 -6.06 -12.01 17.38
C ILE A 373 -5.39 -10.69 16.99
N VAL A 374 -4.99 -10.59 15.73
CA VAL A 374 -4.17 -9.48 15.22
C VAL A 374 -4.99 -8.34 14.61
N TYR A 375 -6.27 -8.60 14.34
CA TYR A 375 -7.22 -7.58 13.90
C TYR A 375 -8.66 -8.02 14.21
N ALA A 376 -9.51 -7.08 14.63
CA ALA A 376 -10.92 -7.28 14.88
C ALA A 376 -11.73 -6.17 14.22
N TYR A 377 -12.59 -6.55 13.28
CA TYR A 377 -13.50 -5.65 12.59
C TYR A 377 -14.90 -5.73 13.19
N GLU A 378 -15.41 -4.56 13.54
CA GLU A 378 -16.81 -4.36 13.94
C GLU A 378 -17.46 -3.35 12.99
N PRO A 379 -18.55 -3.72 12.31
CA PRO A 379 -19.31 -2.80 11.48
C PRO A 379 -19.74 -1.57 12.28
N LEU A 380 -19.56 -0.38 11.69
CA LEU A 380 -20.15 0.83 12.25
C LEU A 380 -21.67 0.65 12.35
N LYS A 381 -22.25 0.94 13.52
CA LYS A 381 -23.71 0.98 13.68
C LYS A 381 -24.26 2.00 12.69
N LYS A 382 -25.11 1.55 11.77
CA LYS A 382 -25.84 2.42 10.85
C LYS A 382 -26.83 3.30 11.60
#